data_AF-A0A226EX24-F1
#
_entry.id   AF-A0A226EX24-F1
#
_cell.length_a   1.000
_cell.length_b   1.000
_cell.length_c   1.000
_cell.angle_alpha   90.00
_cell.angle_beta   90.00
_cell.angle_gamma   90.00
#
_symmetry.space_group_name_H-M   'P 1'
#
loop_
_entity.id
_entity.type
_entity.pdbx_description
1 polymer ?
#
loop_
_entity_poly.entity_id
_entity_poly.type
_entity_poly.pdbx_seq_one_letter_code
_entity_poly.pdbx_strand_id
1 'polypeptide(L)'
;MSDHSNDDDDDFVNPRSSTKAKTPETPSTSSKRKLTTPTSSKAKAPKQKKVDDDDDEDDGKEEELPSFKYLKLDSDDEDDEEELVSKNEWRMVEGATRYLRGQPTSLPERGYVNRKIDLREDKNDIVWWAISKAMKTYKKMSNKSEGKKNYLEFHIILKCTIYDMDQEMGSQQSTTSNLTPLTPPIITGKYPPLTAAERLVAETKIRQAGSDGLEIPGTTSRVAFSPPYQNRKYGLFVRIATTTKYCVRTISTIMDPNPKCYFHKGEQIGFVLAQFTDGANKKNDVILHVISSFKYIHGDNEGRSQNATRSIILQNLTKSELPWKSYSKEREAAKKPAAELVEIQDRRLYFDDEDEMMKVYAARQTTTLFQLLLWPDTTIKIICLNLDINLPNGAYKELVEEMDLCGLELKIHDKLSPSAAAAIDLEAGEQIPYLLHAKHRENIGALLTRGRKENKEKVAALYFVSNPHIIYAGQALNSNVHTKNLYGDPVLVYKTNKPSTHPEHKLVPVGLVREEERYKWECHLHICALIASLLKLKNCITPDDFSAQSHPLCINKKINSSYVDKKSWGIVHGIMMEKFLVDVYLGPRTSD
;
A
#
# COMPACT_ATOMS: atom_id res chain seq x y z
N MET A 1 -48.40 -23.95 15.07
CA MET A 1 -48.50 -25.37 14.68
C MET A 1 -47.12 -25.72 14.12
N SER A 2 -46.08 -25.97 14.93
CA SER A 2 -46.02 -26.75 16.19
C SER A 2 -46.53 -28.18 15.93
N ASP A 3 -45.77 -29.27 16.14
CA ASP A 3 -44.50 -29.50 16.86
C ASP A 3 -43.70 -30.63 16.16
N HIS A 4 -42.35 -30.66 16.16
CA HIS A 4 -41.46 -31.40 17.11
C HIS A 4 -41.88 -32.87 17.37
N SER A 5 -40.99 -33.88 17.45
CA SER A 5 -39.51 -33.92 17.37
C SER A 5 -39.01 -35.38 17.54
N ASN A 6 -37.80 -35.70 17.05
CA ASN A 6 -36.74 -36.46 17.76
C ASN A 6 -37.02 -37.95 18.16
N ASP A 7 -36.06 -38.84 18.47
CA ASP A 7 -34.58 -38.85 18.58
C ASP A 7 -34.14 -40.35 18.59
N ASP A 8 -33.02 -40.81 18.00
CA ASP A 8 -31.69 -41.17 18.59
C ASP A 8 -31.25 -42.52 17.92
N ASP A 9 -29.99 -42.98 17.78
CA ASP A 9 -28.66 -42.43 18.14
C ASP A 9 -27.50 -43.10 17.36
N ASP A 10 -26.30 -42.50 17.47
CA ASP A 10 -24.94 -43.07 17.49
C ASP A 10 -24.19 -43.76 16.30
N ASP A 11 -23.22 -42.98 15.78
CA ASP A 11 -21.75 -43.17 15.85
C ASP A 11 -20.90 -44.18 15.01
N PHE A 12 -20.11 -43.58 14.11
CA PHE A 12 -18.64 -43.69 13.89
C PHE A 12 -17.88 -44.99 13.45
N VAL A 13 -16.71 -44.72 12.84
CA VAL A 13 -15.53 -45.60 12.54
C VAL A 13 -15.43 -46.32 11.17
N ASN A 14 -14.31 -46.01 10.49
CA ASN A 14 -13.63 -46.73 9.37
C ASN A 14 -12.22 -47.13 9.93
N PRO A 15 -11.44 -48.18 9.50
CA PRO A 15 -11.13 -48.51 8.09
C PRO A 15 -10.58 -49.95 7.70
N ARG A 16 -10.26 -50.15 6.39
CA ARG A 16 -9.07 -50.87 5.78
C ARG A 16 -8.84 -52.43 5.79
N SER A 17 -8.89 -53.02 4.56
CA SER A 17 -7.75 -53.57 3.75
C SER A 17 -7.27 -55.06 3.74
N SER A 18 -6.57 -55.41 2.61
CA SER A 18 -5.73 -56.60 2.28
C SER A 18 -6.44 -57.84 1.66
N THR A 19 -5.84 -58.69 0.80
CA THR A 19 -4.43 -59.16 0.59
C THR A 19 -4.04 -59.37 -0.93
N LYS A 20 -3.00 -60.12 -1.35
CA LYS A 20 -1.52 -59.81 -1.35
C LYS A 20 -0.62 -60.89 -2.08
N ALA A 21 -0.31 -60.78 -3.39
CA ALA A 21 0.70 -61.64 -4.10
C ALA A 21 1.16 -61.06 -5.47
N LYS A 22 2.37 -61.27 -6.04
CA LYS A 22 3.70 -61.71 -5.53
C LYS A 22 4.80 -61.23 -6.54
N THR A 23 5.99 -60.87 -6.05
CA THR A 23 7.22 -60.45 -6.79
C THR A 23 8.07 -61.66 -7.24
N PRO A 24 9.20 -61.55 -7.99
CA PRO A 24 10.40 -60.69 -7.78
C PRO A 24 10.87 -59.99 -9.10
N GLU A 25 12.05 -59.39 -9.32
CA GLU A 25 13.37 -59.31 -8.63
C GLU A 25 13.90 -57.83 -8.56
N THR A 26 15.22 -57.63 -8.46
CA THR A 26 15.95 -56.33 -8.55
C THR A 26 17.41 -56.61 -8.93
N PRO A 27 18.19 -55.65 -9.49
CA PRO A 27 19.17 -54.98 -8.62
C PRO A 27 19.45 -53.49 -8.93
N SER A 28 20.20 -52.89 -8.00
CA SER A 28 20.64 -51.49 -7.87
C SER A 28 21.49 -50.91 -9.00
N THR A 29 21.43 -49.58 -9.21
CA THR A 29 22.55 -48.61 -8.95
C THR A 29 22.18 -47.14 -9.27
N SER A 30 23.04 -46.22 -8.84
CA SER A 30 22.93 -44.75 -8.96
C SER A 30 23.35 -44.19 -10.34
N SER A 31 22.80 -43.02 -10.74
CA SER A 31 23.59 -41.81 -11.10
C SER A 31 22.86 -40.76 -11.97
N LYS A 32 23.45 -39.56 -12.04
CA LYS A 32 22.94 -38.32 -12.64
C LYS A 32 22.90 -38.33 -14.19
N ARG A 33 21.97 -37.51 -14.72
CA ARG A 33 21.98 -36.77 -16.02
C ARG A 33 22.65 -37.41 -17.25
N LYS A 34 21.88 -37.51 -18.34
CA LYS A 34 22.07 -36.66 -19.54
C LYS A 34 20.83 -36.68 -20.45
N LEU A 35 20.27 -35.50 -20.72
CA LEU A 35 19.30 -35.30 -21.80
C LEU A 35 20.09 -34.84 -23.03
N THR A 36 19.85 -35.50 -24.16
CA THR A 36 20.60 -35.34 -25.41
C THR A 36 19.94 -34.34 -26.36
N THR A 37 20.75 -33.48 -26.97
CA THR A 37 20.36 -32.58 -28.06
C THR A 37 21.10 -32.99 -29.36
N PRO A 38 20.42 -33.02 -30.52
CA PRO A 38 21.04 -32.91 -31.83
C PRO A 38 20.67 -31.55 -32.49
N THR A 39 21.56 -30.56 -32.59
CA THR A 39 22.65 -30.34 -33.58
C THR A 39 22.26 -29.73 -34.93
N SER A 40 22.69 -28.49 -35.16
CA SER A 40 23.35 -27.97 -36.37
C SER A 40 23.83 -26.52 -36.06
N SER A 41 25.01 -26.01 -36.42
CA SER A 41 26.04 -26.46 -37.37
C SER A 41 27.48 -26.29 -36.81
N LYS A 42 28.49 -26.85 -37.50
CA LYS A 42 29.87 -27.12 -36.99
C LYS A 42 30.90 -26.05 -37.40
N ALA A 43 31.97 -25.88 -36.59
CA ALA A 43 33.36 -26.00 -37.09
C ALA A 43 34.43 -26.20 -35.97
N LYS A 44 35.04 -27.40 -35.97
CA LYS A 44 36.44 -27.77 -35.58
C LYS A 44 37.12 -27.14 -34.34
N ALA A 45 37.28 -27.96 -33.30
CA ALA A 45 38.42 -27.91 -32.37
C ALA A 45 39.57 -28.84 -32.83
N PRO A 46 40.76 -28.77 -32.19
CA PRO A 46 41.61 -29.94 -32.01
C PRO A 46 41.98 -30.22 -30.54
N LYS A 47 41.39 -31.31 -30.03
CA LYS A 47 41.95 -32.33 -29.11
C LYS A 47 42.64 -31.93 -27.79
N GLN A 48 42.08 -32.49 -26.71
CA GLN A 48 42.66 -32.65 -25.38
C GLN A 48 44.00 -33.40 -25.36
N LYS A 49 44.80 -33.12 -24.33
CA LYS A 49 45.63 -34.13 -23.65
C LYS A 49 45.18 -34.20 -22.18
N LYS A 50 45.02 -35.40 -21.64
CA LYS A 50 44.90 -35.65 -20.19
C LYS A 50 46.30 -35.71 -19.58
N VAL A 51 46.46 -35.16 -18.37
CA VAL A 51 47.19 -35.77 -17.24
C VAL A 51 46.39 -35.40 -15.99
N ASP A 52 46.42 -36.27 -14.98
CA ASP A 52 45.61 -36.20 -13.76
C ASP A 52 46.37 -35.54 -12.57
N ASP A 53 45.61 -35.30 -11.50
CA ASP A 53 46.01 -35.12 -10.08
C ASP A 53 46.50 -33.75 -9.51
N ASP A 54 46.05 -33.56 -8.26
CA ASP A 54 46.41 -32.65 -7.15
C ASP A 54 45.97 -31.15 -7.12
N ASP A 55 45.07 -30.91 -6.15
CA ASP A 55 44.88 -29.77 -5.23
C ASP A 55 44.57 -28.31 -5.68
N ASP A 56 43.67 -27.70 -4.87
CA ASP A 56 43.37 -26.28 -4.67
C ASP A 56 43.10 -25.36 -5.89
N GLU A 57 41.82 -25.20 -6.24
CA GLU A 57 41.34 -23.99 -6.93
C GLU A 57 40.11 -23.35 -6.23
N ASP A 58 40.33 -22.09 -5.85
CA ASP A 58 39.33 -21.04 -5.65
C ASP A 58 38.75 -20.60 -7.03
N ASP A 59 37.85 -19.63 -7.03
CA ASP A 59 37.30 -18.91 -8.19
C ASP A 59 36.24 -19.62 -9.08
N GLY A 60 35.45 -18.80 -9.78
CA GLY A 60 34.82 -19.21 -11.03
C GLY A 60 33.32 -19.51 -11.04
N LYS A 61 32.50 -18.93 -10.15
CA LYS A 61 31.07 -18.77 -10.49
C LYS A 61 30.93 -17.68 -11.55
N GLU A 62 30.70 -18.10 -12.80
CA GLU A 62 30.29 -17.19 -13.88
C GLU A 62 29.09 -16.35 -13.41
N GLU A 63 29.27 -15.03 -13.31
CA GLU A 63 28.21 -14.10 -12.94
C GLU A 63 27.18 -14.02 -14.08
N GLU A 64 25.92 -14.37 -13.81
CA GLU A 64 24.82 -13.93 -14.67
C GLU A 64 24.79 -12.40 -14.67
N LEU A 65 24.95 -11.79 -15.86
CA LEU A 65 24.94 -10.34 -16.02
C LEU A 65 23.71 -9.72 -15.33
N PRO A 66 23.88 -8.70 -14.47
CA PRO A 66 22.80 -8.17 -13.66
C PRO A 66 21.68 -7.58 -14.52
N SER A 67 20.45 -8.07 -14.35
CA SER A 67 19.27 -7.52 -15.02
C SER A 67 18.90 -6.17 -14.41
N PHE A 68 19.30 -5.07 -15.06
CA PHE A 68 18.92 -3.71 -14.65
C PHE A 68 17.40 -3.50 -14.79
N LYS A 69 16.75 -3.22 -13.66
CA LYS A 69 15.29 -3.08 -13.54
C LYS A 69 14.83 -1.62 -13.59
N TYR A 70 15.65 -0.73 -13.02
CA TYR A 70 15.40 0.71 -12.95
C TYR A 70 16.35 1.46 -13.88
N LEU A 71 17.62 1.04 -13.96
CA LEU A 71 18.63 1.63 -14.86
C LEU A 71 18.64 0.96 -16.24
N LYS A 72 17.50 0.97 -16.93
CA LYS A 72 17.50 0.66 -18.37
C LYS A 72 18.27 1.76 -19.09
N LEU A 73 19.44 1.40 -19.63
CA LEU A 73 20.23 2.24 -20.54
C LEU A 73 19.37 2.50 -21.78
N ASP A 74 18.80 3.70 -21.90
CA ASP A 74 18.23 4.15 -23.17
C ASP A 74 19.39 4.52 -24.11
N SER A 75 19.20 4.41 -25.43
CA SER A 75 20.23 4.73 -26.44
C SER A 75 20.77 6.16 -26.38
N ASP A 76 20.05 7.03 -25.67
CA ASP A 76 20.24 8.47 -25.59
C ASP A 76 20.81 8.86 -24.20
N ASP A 77 21.09 7.86 -23.34
CA ASP A 77 21.79 8.04 -22.06
C ASP A 77 23.32 8.12 -22.28
N GLU A 78 23.78 9.20 -22.92
CA GLU A 78 25.20 9.60 -22.82
C GLU A 78 25.54 9.92 -21.34
N ASP A 79 26.78 9.64 -20.94
CA ASP A 79 27.16 9.29 -19.56
C ASP A 79 27.43 10.49 -18.64
N ASP A 80 26.96 11.68 -19.01
CA ASP A 80 27.31 13.01 -18.44
C ASP A 80 26.77 13.30 -17.01
N GLU A 81 26.37 12.28 -16.25
CA GLU A 81 25.86 12.45 -14.87
C GLU A 81 26.93 13.06 -13.93
N GLU A 82 28.22 12.87 -14.23
CA GLU A 82 29.34 13.46 -13.48
C GLU A 82 29.56 14.95 -13.76
N GLU A 83 29.11 15.48 -14.92
CA GLU A 83 29.27 16.89 -15.27
C GLU A 83 28.20 17.80 -14.62
N LEU A 84 27.08 17.21 -14.16
CA LEU A 84 26.00 17.96 -13.55
C LEU A 84 26.39 18.51 -12.17
N VAL A 85 26.54 19.83 -12.07
CA VAL A 85 26.81 20.51 -10.79
C VAL A 85 25.58 20.45 -9.87
N SER A 86 24.39 20.67 -10.42
CA SER A 86 23.09 20.65 -9.72
C SER A 86 22.07 19.78 -10.46
N LYS A 87 21.07 19.27 -9.74
CA LYS A 87 19.90 18.62 -10.33
C LYS A 87 19.07 19.64 -11.11
N ASN A 88 18.62 19.30 -12.30
CA ASN A 88 17.70 20.14 -13.08
C ASN A 88 16.34 20.26 -12.36
N GLU A 89 15.52 21.21 -12.77
CA GLU A 89 14.10 21.24 -12.40
C GLU A 89 13.26 20.42 -13.38
N TRP A 90 12.28 19.68 -12.87
CA TRP A 90 11.33 18.95 -13.71
C TRP A 90 10.37 19.95 -14.37
N ARG A 91 10.39 20.00 -15.70
CA ARG A 91 9.47 20.79 -16.54
C ARG A 91 9.34 20.15 -17.92
N MET A 92 8.38 20.63 -18.72
CA MET A 92 8.31 20.23 -20.14
C MET A 92 9.49 20.83 -20.92
N VAL A 93 9.97 20.12 -21.94
CA VAL A 93 10.98 20.62 -22.88
C VAL A 93 10.36 21.69 -23.79
N GLU A 94 11.08 22.80 -23.98
CA GLU A 94 10.65 23.87 -24.89
C GLU A 94 10.54 23.35 -26.33
N GLY A 95 9.42 23.63 -26.99
CA GLY A 95 9.17 23.15 -28.35
C GLY A 95 8.61 21.72 -28.45
N ALA A 96 8.27 21.06 -27.34
CA ALA A 96 7.56 19.77 -27.35
C ALA A 96 6.17 19.87 -28.02
N THR A 97 6.13 19.61 -29.33
CA THR A 97 4.96 19.84 -30.21
C THR A 97 3.71 19.07 -29.79
N ARG A 98 3.86 17.91 -29.12
CA ARG A 98 2.78 17.05 -28.62
C ARG A 98 1.78 17.76 -27.69
N TYR A 99 2.18 18.85 -27.03
CA TYR A 99 1.36 19.63 -26.09
C TYR A 99 0.95 21.01 -26.64
N LEU A 100 1.57 21.47 -27.73
CA LEU A 100 1.20 22.69 -28.45
C LEU A 100 0.04 22.41 -29.42
N ARG A 101 -1.13 22.10 -28.86
CA ARG A 101 -2.31 21.74 -29.65
C ARG A 101 -3.06 22.96 -30.17
N GLY A 102 -3.60 22.84 -31.38
CA GLY A 102 -4.48 23.85 -31.98
C GLY A 102 -5.81 23.98 -31.25
N GLN A 103 -6.73 24.78 -31.80
CA GLN A 103 -8.09 24.85 -31.24
C GLN A 103 -8.83 23.51 -31.45
N PRO A 104 -9.62 23.05 -30.47
CA PRO A 104 -10.48 21.87 -30.61
C PRO A 104 -11.38 21.97 -31.84
N THR A 105 -11.51 20.87 -32.58
CA THR A 105 -12.30 20.79 -33.82
C THR A 105 -13.79 20.54 -33.54
N SER A 106 -14.13 19.99 -32.38
CA SER A 106 -15.53 19.78 -32.00
C SER A 106 -16.17 21.01 -31.34
N LEU A 107 -17.45 21.25 -31.65
CA LEU A 107 -18.22 22.38 -31.11
C LEU A 107 -18.26 22.33 -29.56
N PRO A 108 -17.89 23.42 -28.86
CA PRO A 108 -17.85 23.48 -27.38
C PRO A 108 -19.17 23.10 -26.71
N GLU A 109 -20.30 23.43 -27.35
CA GLU A 109 -21.67 23.17 -26.90
C GLU A 109 -21.99 21.68 -26.62
N ARG A 110 -21.12 20.75 -27.05
CA ARG A 110 -21.26 19.32 -26.73
C ARG A 110 -20.79 18.93 -25.32
N GLY A 111 -20.18 19.83 -24.56
CA GLY A 111 -19.83 19.62 -23.14
C GLY A 111 -18.78 18.52 -22.88
N TYR A 112 -17.93 18.23 -23.88
CA TYR A 112 -16.81 17.29 -23.78
C TYR A 112 -15.45 17.98 -23.77
N VAL A 113 -15.27 19.04 -24.57
CA VAL A 113 -14.05 19.85 -24.63
C VAL A 113 -13.71 20.43 -23.25
N ASN A 114 -12.43 20.41 -22.87
CA ASN A 114 -11.88 20.86 -21.59
C ASN A 114 -12.48 20.18 -20.33
N ARG A 115 -13.17 19.04 -20.47
CA ARG A 115 -13.62 18.25 -19.32
C ARG A 115 -12.41 17.71 -18.55
N LYS A 116 -12.20 18.21 -17.33
CA LYS A 116 -11.21 17.72 -16.34
C LYS A 116 -11.72 16.45 -15.63
N ILE A 117 -10.97 15.93 -14.67
CA ILE A 117 -11.37 14.78 -13.84
C ILE A 117 -12.70 15.06 -13.12
N ASP A 118 -13.67 14.14 -13.20
CA ASP A 118 -14.95 14.26 -12.48
C ASP A 118 -14.79 13.80 -11.03
N LEU A 119 -14.96 14.72 -10.08
CA LEU A 119 -14.94 14.43 -8.64
C LEU A 119 -16.19 13.62 -8.26
N ARG A 120 -16.04 12.29 -8.28
CA ARG A 120 -17.08 11.37 -7.79
C ARG A 120 -16.98 11.29 -6.27
N GLU A 121 -18.08 11.54 -5.56
CA GLU A 121 -18.17 11.26 -4.13
C GLU A 121 -18.00 9.75 -3.87
N ASP A 122 -17.20 9.41 -2.85
CA ASP A 122 -17.04 8.05 -2.37
C ASP A 122 -18.39 7.49 -1.90
N LYS A 123 -18.86 6.44 -2.58
CA LYS A 123 -20.00 5.66 -2.07
C LYS A 123 -19.47 4.63 -1.07
N ASN A 124 -19.52 5.01 0.20
CA ASN A 124 -19.01 4.27 1.37
C ASN A 124 -19.35 2.76 1.38
N ASP A 125 -20.48 2.36 0.79
CA ASP A 125 -20.95 0.96 0.82
C ASP A 125 -20.46 0.08 -0.33
N ILE A 126 -19.78 0.64 -1.33
CA ILE A 126 -19.36 -0.12 -2.52
C ILE A 126 -17.99 -0.76 -2.24
N VAL A 127 -17.96 -2.06 -1.94
CA VAL A 127 -16.71 -2.78 -1.61
C VAL A 127 -15.90 -3.16 -2.85
N TRP A 128 -16.55 -3.43 -3.99
CA TRP A 128 -15.90 -4.07 -5.14
C TRP A 128 -14.95 -3.17 -5.95
N TRP A 129 -15.17 -1.85 -5.97
CA TRP A 129 -14.29 -0.87 -6.64
C TRP A 129 -13.11 -0.40 -5.77
N ALA A 130 -13.20 -0.53 -4.44
CA ALA A 130 -12.27 0.06 -3.46
C ALA A 130 -10.77 -0.20 -3.72
N ILE A 131 -9.93 0.74 -3.30
CA ILE A 131 -8.46 0.72 -3.45
C ILE A 131 -7.86 -0.59 -2.89
N SER A 132 -6.83 -1.12 -3.55
CA SER A 132 -6.09 -2.27 -3.02
C SER A 132 -5.36 -1.89 -1.73
N LYS A 133 -5.70 -2.54 -0.60
CA LYS A 133 -4.93 -2.40 0.64
C LYS A 133 -3.47 -2.84 0.39
N ALA A 134 -2.53 -1.92 0.55
CA ALA A 134 -1.10 -2.18 0.36
C ALA A 134 -0.40 -2.65 1.65
N MET A 135 -0.95 -2.32 2.83
CA MET A 135 -0.44 -2.81 4.11
C MET A 135 -1.12 -4.13 4.52
N LYS A 136 -0.38 -4.94 5.30
CA LYS A 136 -0.89 -6.17 5.94
C LYS A 136 -1.35 -5.88 7.38
N THR A 137 -2.18 -4.86 7.55
CA THR A 137 -2.71 -4.39 8.86
C THR A 137 -3.59 -5.39 9.57
N TYR A 138 -4.18 -6.37 8.88
CA TYR A 138 -5.02 -7.42 9.47
C TYR A 138 -4.38 -8.20 10.65
N LYS A 139 -3.04 -8.24 10.75
CA LYS A 139 -2.32 -8.80 11.92
C LYS A 139 -2.08 -7.80 13.06
N LYS A 140 -2.13 -6.49 12.78
CA LYS A 140 -1.86 -5.39 13.73
C LYS A 140 -3.16 -4.78 14.29
N MET A 141 -4.20 -4.63 13.47
CA MET A 141 -5.54 -4.17 13.88
C MET A 141 -6.36 -5.31 14.51
N SER A 142 -5.77 -5.95 15.52
CA SER A 142 -6.51 -6.88 16.37
C SER A 142 -7.51 -6.08 17.20
N ASN A 143 -8.74 -5.90 16.69
CA ASN A 143 -9.91 -5.39 17.41
C ASN A 143 -10.40 -6.33 18.53
N LYS A 144 -9.49 -7.14 19.10
CA LYS A 144 -9.52 -7.37 20.53
C LYS A 144 -9.34 -6.02 21.22
N SER A 145 -10.47 -5.39 21.51
CA SER A 145 -10.60 -4.84 22.85
C SER A 145 -10.14 -5.93 23.83
N GLU A 146 -9.28 -5.58 24.78
CA GLU A 146 -8.94 -6.45 25.90
C GLU A 146 -10.13 -6.56 26.90
N GLY A 147 -11.36 -6.51 26.38
CA GLY A 147 -12.60 -6.34 27.11
C GLY A 147 -13.42 -7.61 27.32
N LYS A 148 -12.96 -8.79 26.84
CA LYS A 148 -13.71 -10.06 26.99
C LYS A 148 -12.94 -11.31 27.45
N LYS A 149 -11.62 -11.25 27.67
CA LYS A 149 -10.90 -12.33 28.39
C LYS A 149 -10.32 -11.89 29.74
N ASN A 150 -9.96 -10.62 29.86
CA ASN A 150 -9.23 -10.16 31.04
C ASN A 150 -10.12 -9.91 32.27
N TYR A 151 -11.45 -9.93 32.19
CA TYR A 151 -12.29 -9.72 33.39
C TYR A 151 -12.21 -10.86 34.42
N LEU A 152 -12.02 -12.11 33.96
CA LEU A 152 -11.85 -13.26 34.84
C LEU A 152 -10.39 -13.37 35.32
N GLU A 153 -9.41 -13.17 34.43
CA GLU A 153 -8.00 -13.10 34.82
C GLU A 153 -7.70 -11.92 35.76
N PHE A 154 -8.33 -10.76 35.61
CA PHE A 154 -8.17 -9.63 36.53
C PHE A 154 -8.77 -9.93 37.92
N HIS A 155 -9.88 -10.69 38.00
CA HIS A 155 -10.42 -11.17 39.28
C HIS A 155 -9.59 -12.29 39.92
N ILE A 156 -8.87 -13.09 39.11
CA ILE A 156 -7.96 -14.13 39.60
C ILE A 156 -6.62 -13.53 40.01
N ILE A 157 -6.07 -12.56 39.27
CA ILE A 157 -4.87 -11.80 39.65
C ILE A 157 -5.13 -11.03 40.95
N LEU A 158 -6.27 -10.32 41.09
CA LEU A 158 -6.68 -9.69 42.36
C LEU A 158 -6.88 -10.67 43.53
N LYS A 159 -6.98 -11.98 43.28
CA LYS A 159 -7.02 -13.02 44.33
C LYS A 159 -5.68 -13.77 44.52
N CYS A 160 -4.75 -13.69 43.58
CA CYS A 160 -3.51 -14.47 43.59
C CYS A 160 -2.24 -13.63 43.78
N THR A 161 -2.19 -12.35 43.38
CA THR A 161 -1.05 -11.46 43.69
C THR A 161 -1.20 -10.81 45.07
N ILE A 162 -1.40 -11.66 46.09
CA ILE A 162 -1.11 -11.36 47.50
C ILE A 162 0.37 -11.65 47.83
N TYR A 163 1.09 -12.31 46.92
CA TYR A 163 2.53 -12.54 46.99
C TYR A 163 3.25 -12.05 45.73
N ASP A 164 4.52 -11.69 45.96
CA ASP A 164 5.60 -11.43 45.02
C ASP A 164 5.45 -10.17 44.13
N MET A 165 6.20 -9.10 44.44
CA MET A 165 7.61 -8.84 44.04
C MET A 165 7.67 -8.14 42.66
N ASP A 166 8.51 -7.13 42.39
CA ASP A 166 9.36 -6.28 43.24
C ASP A 166 9.84 -5.07 42.37
N GLN A 167 10.90 -4.39 42.80
CA GLN A 167 11.83 -3.56 42.00
C GLN A 167 11.46 -2.11 41.65
N GLU A 168 12.44 -1.21 41.41
CA GLU A 168 13.79 -1.03 41.99
C GLU A 168 14.27 0.35 41.47
N MET A 169 14.64 1.29 42.34
CA MET A 169 15.31 2.54 41.92
C MET A 169 16.45 2.84 42.88
N GLY A 170 17.63 3.04 42.30
CA GLY A 170 18.91 2.82 42.98
C GLY A 170 19.23 3.76 44.14
N SER A 171 19.93 3.20 45.11
CA SER A 171 20.62 3.94 46.18
C SER A 171 21.71 4.86 45.60
N GLN A 172 21.62 6.16 45.90
CA GLN A 172 22.83 6.99 46.01
C GLN A 172 23.18 7.17 47.49
N GLN A 173 24.26 6.49 47.91
CA GLN A 173 24.99 6.89 49.10
C GLN A 173 25.79 8.16 48.78
N SER A 174 25.79 9.13 49.69
CA SER A 174 26.79 10.19 49.70
C SER A 174 27.09 10.58 51.14
N THR A 175 28.18 10.01 51.65
CA THR A 175 28.85 10.46 52.85
C THR A 175 29.55 11.79 52.59
N THR A 176 29.38 12.74 53.52
CA THR A 176 30.30 13.87 53.79
C THR A 176 30.74 14.74 52.59
N SER A 177 30.06 15.86 52.37
CA SER A 177 30.67 17.06 51.77
C SER A 177 29.97 18.35 52.25
N ASN A 178 30.76 19.39 52.53
CA ASN A 178 30.28 20.67 53.06
C ASN A 178 29.79 21.60 51.93
N LEU A 179 28.49 21.60 51.61
CA LEU A 179 27.86 22.66 50.80
C LEU A 179 26.45 23.03 51.33
N THR A 180 26.07 24.26 51.01
CA THR A 180 24.97 25.10 51.53
C THR A 180 23.59 24.43 51.71
N PRO A 181 22.82 24.75 52.79
CA PRO A 181 21.50 24.16 53.00
C PRO A 181 20.45 24.68 52.00
N LEU A 182 19.91 23.78 51.17
CA LEU A 182 18.70 23.99 50.36
C LEU A 182 17.49 23.25 50.97
N THR A 183 17.27 23.42 52.28
CA THR A 183 15.99 23.08 52.89
C THR A 183 14.98 24.16 52.50
N PRO A 184 13.85 23.84 51.84
CA PRO A 184 12.79 24.81 51.65
C PRO A 184 12.31 25.34 53.01
N PRO A 185 11.82 26.60 53.10
CA PRO A 185 11.26 27.11 54.34
C PRO A 185 10.19 26.18 54.88
N ILE A 186 10.22 25.90 56.18
CA ILE A 186 9.14 25.16 56.84
C ILE A 186 7.86 25.97 56.63
N ILE A 187 6.94 25.43 55.83
CA ILE A 187 5.62 26.03 55.61
C ILE A 187 4.86 25.88 56.94
N THR A 188 4.93 26.90 57.78
CA THR A 188 4.11 27.01 58.98
C THR A 188 2.65 27.15 58.55
N GLY A 189 1.89 26.08 58.76
CA GLY A 189 0.46 26.08 58.47
C GLY A 189 -0.29 27.15 59.28
N LYS A 190 -1.46 27.56 58.80
CA LYS A 190 -2.32 28.59 59.43
C LYS A 190 -2.84 28.25 60.85
N TYR A 191 -2.45 27.11 61.39
CA TYR A 191 -2.89 26.62 62.70
C TYR A 191 -1.64 26.26 63.53
N PRO A 192 -1.63 26.57 64.84
CA PRO A 192 -0.56 26.11 65.72
C PRO A 192 -0.48 24.56 65.69
N PRO A 193 0.71 23.97 65.86
CA PRO A 193 0.84 22.53 65.95
C PRO A 193 0.02 22.01 67.14
N LEU A 194 -0.68 20.88 66.94
CA LEU A 194 -1.48 20.23 67.99
C LEU A 194 -0.63 19.97 69.24
N THR A 195 -1.17 20.27 70.41
CA THR A 195 -0.57 19.85 71.68
C THR A 195 -0.49 18.32 71.75
N ALA A 196 0.37 17.78 72.62
CA ALA A 196 0.51 16.34 72.79
C ALA A 196 -0.82 15.64 73.14
N ALA A 197 -1.68 16.31 73.92
CA ALA A 197 -3.02 15.81 74.26
C ALA A 197 -3.98 15.80 73.05
N GLU A 198 -4.05 16.90 72.30
CA GLU A 198 -4.89 16.98 71.09
C GLU A 198 -4.44 16.01 70.00
N ARG A 199 -3.12 15.85 69.85
CA ARG A 199 -2.52 14.85 68.95
C ARG A 199 -2.93 13.44 69.35
N LEU A 200 -2.85 13.07 70.63
CA LEU A 200 -3.28 11.75 71.10
C LEU A 200 -4.76 11.49 70.83
N VAL A 201 -5.63 12.48 71.03
CA VAL A 201 -7.06 12.41 70.69
C VAL A 201 -7.28 12.24 69.18
N ALA A 202 -6.56 12.99 68.34
CA ALA A 202 -6.67 12.89 66.88
C ALA A 202 -6.19 11.51 66.38
N GLU A 203 -5.02 11.04 66.84
CA GLU A 203 -4.49 9.72 66.49
C GLU A 203 -5.43 8.59 66.92
N THR A 204 -6.07 8.72 68.09
CA THR A 204 -7.05 7.74 68.61
C THR A 204 -8.30 7.68 67.71
N LYS A 205 -8.87 8.83 67.36
CA LYS A 205 -10.04 8.91 66.46
C LYS A 205 -9.76 8.34 65.07
N ILE A 206 -8.60 8.64 64.49
CA ILE A 206 -8.22 8.10 63.17
C ILE A 206 -8.00 6.58 63.21
N ARG A 207 -7.44 6.04 64.31
CA ARG A 207 -7.31 4.59 64.50
C ARG A 207 -8.66 3.89 64.67
N GLN A 208 -9.60 4.52 65.38
CA GLN A 208 -10.96 4.00 65.57
C GLN A 208 -11.77 3.94 64.27
N ALA A 209 -11.46 4.80 63.28
CA ALA A 209 -12.14 4.82 61.98
C ALA A 209 -11.71 3.70 61.00
N GLY A 210 -10.75 2.85 61.37
CA GLY A 210 -10.36 1.67 60.60
C GLY A 210 -9.85 1.96 59.18
N SER A 211 -10.16 1.06 58.24
CA SER A 211 -9.79 1.14 56.82
C SER A 211 -10.47 2.31 56.09
N ASP A 212 -11.66 2.70 56.53
CA ASP A 212 -12.53 3.61 55.79
C ASP A 212 -12.17 5.09 56.05
N GLY A 213 -11.46 5.34 57.14
CA GLY A 213 -10.85 6.62 57.49
C GLY A 213 -11.82 7.73 57.89
N LEU A 214 -11.28 8.81 58.47
CA LEU A 214 -12.02 10.03 58.77
C LEU A 214 -11.90 11.04 57.63
N GLU A 215 -13.02 11.63 57.24
CA GLU A 215 -13.06 12.68 56.22
C GLU A 215 -12.39 13.97 56.69
N ILE A 216 -11.60 14.59 55.79
CA ILE A 216 -10.94 15.87 56.03
C ILE A 216 -11.88 16.99 55.54
N PRO A 217 -12.44 17.82 56.43
CA PRO A 217 -13.40 18.85 56.06
C PRO A 217 -12.87 19.78 54.94
N GLY A 218 -13.70 20.02 53.93
CA GLY A 218 -13.35 20.84 52.77
C GLY A 218 -12.51 20.14 51.70
N THR A 219 -12.31 18.82 51.77
CA THR A 219 -11.58 18.05 50.74
C THR A 219 -12.28 16.74 50.39
N THR A 220 -12.04 16.22 49.19
CA THR A 220 -12.46 14.87 48.75
C THR A 220 -11.49 13.78 49.22
N SER A 221 -11.12 13.81 50.50
CA SER A 221 -10.08 12.93 51.04
C SER A 221 -10.34 12.55 52.48
N ARG A 222 -9.88 11.35 52.83
CA ARG A 222 -9.92 10.78 54.18
C ARG A 222 -8.52 10.51 54.72
N VAL A 223 -8.38 10.42 56.03
CA VAL A 223 -7.18 9.91 56.70
C VAL A 223 -7.53 8.61 57.41
N ALA A 224 -6.76 7.55 57.15
CA ALA A 224 -6.87 6.26 57.82
C ALA A 224 -5.55 5.92 58.52
N PHE A 225 -5.59 5.01 59.49
CA PHE A 225 -4.39 4.45 60.10
C PHE A 225 -4.04 3.09 59.46
N SER A 226 -2.90 3.04 58.79
CA SER A 226 -2.31 1.81 58.27
C SER A 226 -1.42 1.18 59.37
N PRO A 227 -1.75 -0.01 59.88
CA PRO A 227 -0.98 -0.66 60.96
C PRO A 227 0.43 -1.08 60.49
N PRO A 228 1.34 -1.44 61.42
CA PRO A 228 2.56 -2.17 61.07
C PRO A 228 2.22 -3.47 60.34
N TYR A 229 3.10 -3.88 59.43
CA TYR A 229 3.04 -5.18 58.75
C TYR A 229 4.46 -5.72 58.53
N GLN A 230 4.59 -6.91 57.93
CA GLN A 230 5.87 -7.63 57.86
C GLN A 230 7.03 -6.78 57.29
N ASN A 231 6.75 -5.89 56.33
CA ASN A 231 7.77 -5.04 55.69
C ASN A 231 7.85 -3.62 56.30
N ARG A 232 7.04 -3.29 57.31
CA ARG A 232 7.05 -1.98 57.98
C ARG A 232 6.72 -2.11 59.47
N LYS A 233 7.74 -2.03 60.33
CA LYS A 233 7.63 -2.19 61.80
C LYS A 233 6.87 -1.06 62.52
N TYR A 234 6.47 0.00 61.81
CA TYR A 234 5.70 1.13 62.33
C TYR A 234 4.39 1.33 61.56
N GLY A 235 3.39 1.91 62.20
CA GLY A 235 2.15 2.31 61.54
C GLY A 235 2.24 3.71 60.94
N LEU A 236 1.44 4.00 59.94
CA LEU A 236 1.38 5.30 59.27
C LEU A 236 -0.04 5.81 59.17
N PHE A 237 -0.22 7.13 59.33
CA PHE A 237 -1.45 7.79 58.92
C PHE A 237 -1.37 8.10 57.43
N VAL A 238 -2.32 7.57 56.66
CA VAL A 238 -2.33 7.64 55.19
C VAL A 238 -3.53 8.43 54.70
N ARG A 239 -3.32 9.27 53.69
CA ARG A 239 -4.40 9.98 53.00
C ARG A 239 -4.98 9.07 51.92
N ILE A 240 -6.28 8.78 52.02
CA ILE A 240 -7.06 8.07 51.01
C ILE A 240 -7.82 9.12 50.19
N ALA A 241 -7.62 9.14 48.88
CA ALA A 241 -8.47 9.91 47.98
C ALA A 241 -9.75 9.11 47.69
N THR A 242 -10.92 9.73 47.82
CA THR A 242 -12.16 9.13 47.27
C THR A 242 -12.03 9.07 45.75
N THR A 243 -12.31 7.91 45.15
CA THR A 243 -12.01 7.58 43.75
C THR A 243 -12.85 8.35 42.73
N THR A 244 -12.53 9.63 42.52
CA THR A 244 -13.05 10.42 41.40
C THR A 244 -12.42 9.95 40.09
N LYS A 245 -13.10 9.04 39.39
CA LYS A 245 -12.69 8.38 38.13
C LYS A 245 -12.51 9.30 36.90
N TYR A 246 -12.47 10.62 37.06
CA TYR A 246 -12.55 11.57 35.95
C TYR A 246 -11.40 12.58 35.98
N CYS A 247 -10.40 12.37 35.12
CA CYS A 247 -9.32 13.33 34.84
C CYS A 247 -9.76 14.47 33.90
N VAL A 248 -11.04 14.84 33.88
CA VAL A 248 -11.60 15.83 32.97
C VAL A 248 -12.51 16.77 33.75
N ARG A 249 -12.28 18.07 33.62
CA ARG A 249 -13.18 19.13 34.10
C ARG A 249 -13.95 19.63 32.88
N THR A 250 -15.27 19.49 32.87
CA THR A 250 -16.12 19.79 31.70
C THR A 250 -16.64 21.23 31.71
N ILE A 251 -16.41 21.94 30.60
CA ILE A 251 -17.03 23.24 30.29
C ILE A 251 -17.46 23.21 28.81
N SER A 252 -18.31 22.26 28.42
CA SER A 252 -18.88 22.12 27.08
C SER A 252 -20.07 21.16 27.10
N THR A 253 -21.05 21.39 26.22
CA THR A 253 -22.32 20.63 26.10
C THR A 253 -22.26 19.46 25.12
N ILE A 254 -21.15 19.21 24.42
CA ILE A 254 -20.99 18.07 23.51
C ILE A 254 -19.71 17.32 23.86
N MET A 255 -19.86 16.07 24.30
CA MET A 255 -18.76 15.18 24.72
C MET A 255 -19.09 13.73 24.36
N ASP A 256 -18.04 12.95 24.10
CA ASP A 256 -18.10 11.49 23.99
C ASP A 256 -18.75 10.85 25.24
N PRO A 257 -19.41 9.68 25.14
CA PRO A 257 -20.05 9.01 26.28
C PRO A 257 -19.10 8.66 27.45
N ASN A 258 -17.79 8.57 27.19
CA ASN A 258 -16.76 8.29 28.19
C ASN A 258 -15.47 9.09 27.86
N PRO A 259 -15.40 10.39 28.22
CA PRO A 259 -14.26 11.23 27.86
C PRO A 259 -13.03 10.84 28.69
N LYS A 260 -11.97 10.37 28.02
CA LYS A 260 -10.67 10.08 28.63
C LYS A 260 -9.70 11.23 28.37
N CYS A 261 -8.95 11.65 29.39
CA CYS A 261 -7.82 12.58 29.17
C CYS A 261 -6.72 11.90 28.34
N TYR A 262 -5.79 12.69 27.77
CA TYR A 262 -4.77 12.18 26.84
C TYR A 262 -3.97 10.99 27.37
N PHE A 263 -3.52 11.03 28.63
CA PHE A 263 -2.83 9.91 29.29
C PHE A 263 -3.68 8.62 29.40
N HIS A 264 -5.00 8.74 29.49
CA HIS A 264 -5.92 7.61 29.62
C HIS A 264 -6.50 7.12 28.28
N LYS A 265 -6.22 7.80 27.16
CA LYS A 265 -6.57 7.27 25.82
C LYS A 265 -5.73 6.04 25.46
N GLY A 266 -4.52 5.93 26.00
CA GLY A 266 -3.64 4.78 25.82
C GLY A 266 -2.91 4.76 24.46
N GLU A 267 -2.25 3.64 24.18
CA GLU A 267 -1.50 3.41 22.94
C GLU A 267 -2.44 3.45 21.71
N GLN A 268 -2.11 4.28 20.73
CA GLN A 268 -2.82 4.43 19.46
C GLN A 268 -2.01 3.79 18.32
N ILE A 269 -2.69 3.42 17.24
CA ILE A 269 -2.07 3.08 15.97
C ILE A 269 -2.18 4.31 15.06
N GLY A 270 -1.05 4.70 14.48
CA GLY A 270 -0.99 5.73 13.44
C GLY A 270 -0.39 5.18 12.16
N PHE A 271 -0.62 5.88 11.06
CA PHE A 271 -0.07 5.58 9.75
C PHE A 271 0.75 6.78 9.26
N VAL A 272 1.87 6.50 8.59
CA VAL A 272 2.74 7.51 7.99
C VAL A 272 2.94 7.19 6.52
N LEU A 273 2.91 8.22 5.70
CA LEU A 273 3.24 8.21 4.27
C LEU A 273 4.39 9.19 4.06
N ALA A 274 5.49 8.72 3.49
CA ALA A 274 6.68 9.49 3.18
C ALA A 274 7.10 9.29 1.72
N GLN A 275 7.85 10.25 1.16
CA GLN A 275 8.43 10.17 -0.18
C GLN A 275 9.94 10.39 -0.07
N PHE A 276 10.69 9.55 -0.77
CA PHE A 276 12.15 9.60 -0.84
C PHE A 276 12.64 9.76 -2.27
N THR A 277 13.82 10.37 -2.41
CA THR A 277 14.60 10.46 -3.65
C THR A 277 16.01 9.94 -3.44
N ASP A 278 16.69 9.69 -4.54
CA ASP A 278 18.15 9.67 -4.60
C ASP A 278 18.66 11.13 -4.67
N GLY A 279 19.51 11.54 -3.72
CA GLY A 279 20.18 12.83 -3.70
C GLY A 279 21.42 12.89 -4.59
N ALA A 280 22.05 11.73 -4.83
CA ALA A 280 23.23 11.61 -5.69
C ALA A 280 22.89 11.60 -7.18
N ASN A 281 21.66 11.18 -7.53
CA ASN A 281 21.17 11.19 -8.91
C ASN A 281 20.70 12.59 -9.32
N LYS A 282 21.58 13.31 -10.03
CA LYS A 282 21.30 14.66 -10.55
C LYS A 282 20.65 14.66 -11.93
N LYS A 283 20.78 13.56 -12.70
CA LYS A 283 20.22 13.43 -14.05
C LYS A 283 18.72 13.12 -14.02
N ASN A 284 18.30 12.23 -13.12
CA ASN A 284 16.96 11.66 -13.07
C ASN A 284 16.31 11.91 -11.70
N ASP A 285 14.98 12.04 -11.67
CA ASP A 285 14.24 12.15 -10.40
C ASP A 285 13.75 10.78 -9.94
N VAL A 286 14.30 10.29 -8.84
CA VAL A 286 14.01 8.95 -8.32
C VAL A 286 12.91 9.08 -7.28
N ILE A 287 11.82 8.34 -7.43
CA ILE A 287 10.67 8.45 -6.55
C ILE A 287 10.38 7.11 -5.86
N LEU A 288 10.47 7.11 -4.53
CA LEU A 288 10.07 6.01 -3.66
C LEU A 288 9.05 6.49 -2.63
N HIS A 289 7.79 6.08 -2.82
CA HIS A 289 6.70 6.27 -1.88
C HIS A 289 6.71 5.15 -0.82
N VAL A 290 6.62 5.52 0.45
CA VAL A 290 6.74 4.59 1.58
C VAL A 290 5.60 4.80 2.57
N ILE A 291 4.89 3.71 2.88
CA ILE A 291 3.83 3.69 3.91
C ILE A 291 4.22 2.80 5.08
N SER A 292 3.84 3.18 6.30
CA SER A 292 4.07 2.36 7.49
C SER A 292 3.01 2.59 8.57
N SER A 293 2.65 1.51 9.27
CA SER A 293 1.88 1.57 10.52
C SER A 293 2.83 1.53 11.70
N PHE A 294 2.64 2.47 12.63
CA PHE A 294 3.42 2.63 13.85
C PHE A 294 2.48 2.82 15.05
N LYS A 295 3.02 2.72 16.26
CA LYS A 295 2.27 2.94 17.50
C LYS A 295 2.76 4.21 18.18
N TYR A 296 1.87 4.94 18.86
CA TYR A 296 2.22 6.17 19.56
C TYR A 296 1.29 6.44 20.76
N ILE A 297 1.73 7.30 21.69
CA ILE A 297 0.90 7.75 22.81
C ILE A 297 0.20 9.05 22.40
N HIS A 298 -1.12 9.14 22.63
CA HIS A 298 -1.88 10.33 22.23
C HIS A 298 -1.37 11.59 22.97
N GLY A 299 -0.94 12.59 22.20
CA GLY A 299 -0.40 13.86 22.72
C GLY A 299 1.12 13.91 22.81
N ASP A 300 1.81 12.77 22.66
CA ASP A 300 3.26 12.70 22.50
C ASP A 300 3.63 12.86 21.02
N ASN A 301 3.72 14.12 20.57
CA ASN A 301 4.04 14.44 19.17
C ASN A 301 5.49 14.05 18.79
N GLU A 302 6.42 14.14 19.74
CA GLU A 302 7.81 13.77 19.51
C GLU A 302 7.95 12.26 19.34
N GLY A 303 7.40 11.47 20.28
CA GLY A 303 7.33 10.01 20.17
C GLY A 303 6.53 9.53 18.96
N ARG A 304 5.46 10.24 18.55
CA ARG A 304 4.74 9.98 17.28
C ARG A 304 5.70 10.07 16.09
N SER A 305 6.49 11.14 15.99
CA SER A 305 7.46 11.36 14.92
C SER A 305 8.60 10.32 14.94
N GLN A 306 9.21 10.09 16.10
CA GLN A 306 10.29 9.13 16.29
C GLN A 306 9.85 7.69 15.92
N ASN A 307 8.69 7.25 16.41
CA ASN A 307 8.16 5.90 16.13
C ASN A 307 7.78 5.72 14.65
N ALA A 308 7.27 6.77 13.99
CA ALA A 308 7.00 6.75 12.56
C ALA A 308 8.29 6.61 11.74
N THR A 309 9.31 7.43 12.01
CA THR A 309 10.63 7.34 11.35
C THR A 309 11.26 5.97 11.52
N ARG A 310 11.28 5.44 12.74
CA ARG A 310 11.78 4.07 13.03
C ARG A 310 11.00 3.01 12.25
N SER A 311 9.68 3.18 12.11
CA SER A 311 8.81 2.24 11.40
C SER A 311 8.97 2.30 9.89
N ILE A 312 9.26 3.48 9.31
CA ILE A 312 9.62 3.65 7.90
C ILE A 312 10.92 2.88 7.60
N ILE A 313 11.98 3.17 8.35
CA ILE A 313 13.31 2.56 8.17
C ILE A 313 13.24 1.04 8.28
N LEU A 314 12.67 0.52 9.37
CA LEU A 314 12.64 -0.91 9.66
C LEU A 314 11.74 -1.72 8.71
N GLN A 315 10.61 -1.15 8.28
CA GLN A 315 9.65 -1.90 7.46
C GLN A 315 9.99 -1.84 5.97
N ASN A 316 10.56 -0.73 5.48
CA ASN A 316 10.62 -0.38 4.06
C ASN A 316 12.00 0.04 3.51
N LEU A 317 13.05 0.14 4.33
CA LEU A 317 14.40 0.51 3.85
C LEU A 317 15.49 -0.55 4.18
N THR A 318 15.43 -1.23 5.32
CA THR A 318 16.55 -2.08 5.80
C THR A 318 16.56 -3.54 5.33
N LYS A 319 15.47 -4.08 4.77
CA LYS A 319 15.40 -5.47 4.27
C LYS A 319 16.07 -5.63 2.90
N SER A 320 16.56 -6.83 2.59
CA SER A 320 17.29 -7.16 1.35
C SER A 320 16.46 -7.04 0.07
N GLU A 321 15.16 -7.34 0.12
CA GLU A 321 14.26 -7.46 -1.04
C GLU A 321 13.58 -6.15 -1.46
N LEU A 322 14.00 -5.00 -0.90
CA LEU A 322 13.29 -3.73 -1.07
C LEU A 322 13.79 -2.93 -2.29
N PRO A 323 12.90 -2.15 -2.96
CA PRO A 323 13.23 -1.45 -4.20
C PRO A 323 14.48 -0.57 -4.12
N TRP A 324 14.67 0.16 -3.02
CA TRP A 324 15.84 1.01 -2.81
C TRP A 324 17.14 0.22 -2.92
N LYS A 325 17.28 -0.93 -2.24
CA LYS A 325 18.52 -1.72 -2.27
C LYS A 325 18.80 -2.33 -3.64
N SER A 326 17.77 -2.71 -4.38
CA SER A 326 17.94 -3.14 -5.78
C SER A 326 18.45 -1.99 -6.64
N TYR A 327 17.87 -0.80 -6.51
CA TYR A 327 18.31 0.41 -7.22
C TYR A 327 19.75 0.83 -6.86
N SER A 328 20.14 0.82 -5.57
CA SER A 328 21.52 1.13 -5.16
C SER A 328 22.53 0.15 -5.78
N LYS A 329 22.23 -1.15 -5.76
CA LYS A 329 23.07 -2.18 -6.42
C LYS A 329 23.16 -2.00 -7.93
N GLU A 330 22.06 -1.61 -8.57
CA GLU A 330 22.08 -1.30 -10.01
C GLU A 330 22.98 -0.10 -10.30
N ARG A 331 22.96 0.97 -9.48
CA ARG A 331 23.88 2.10 -9.63
C ARG A 331 25.35 1.68 -9.46
N GLU A 332 25.65 0.91 -8.41
CA GLU A 332 26.99 0.38 -8.15
C GLU A 332 27.50 -0.47 -9.33
N ALA A 333 26.68 -1.39 -9.84
CA ALA A 333 27.00 -2.22 -11.00
C ALA A 333 27.14 -1.39 -12.31
N ALA A 334 26.35 -0.33 -12.46
CA ALA A 334 26.46 0.64 -13.55
C ALA A 334 27.58 1.69 -13.35
N LYS A 335 28.41 1.54 -12.30
CA LYS A 335 29.50 2.47 -11.92
C LYS A 335 29.05 3.92 -11.72
N LYS A 336 27.78 4.15 -11.38
CA LYS A 336 27.24 5.48 -11.07
C LYS A 336 27.55 5.87 -9.62
N PRO A 337 27.54 7.19 -9.28
CA PRO A 337 27.71 7.65 -7.90
C PRO A 337 26.78 6.90 -6.92
N ALA A 338 27.30 6.54 -5.74
CA ALA A 338 26.54 5.76 -4.75
C ALA A 338 25.22 6.45 -4.38
N ALA A 339 24.13 5.68 -4.33
CA ALA A 339 22.78 6.21 -4.09
C ALA A 339 22.66 6.85 -2.70
N GLU A 340 22.16 8.09 -2.63
CA GLU A 340 21.94 8.82 -1.37
C GLU A 340 20.44 8.87 -1.06
N LEU A 341 19.97 8.17 -0.03
CA LEU A 341 18.55 8.16 0.31
C LEU A 341 18.15 9.44 1.06
N VAL A 342 17.44 10.35 0.40
CA VAL A 342 16.97 11.62 0.98
C VAL A 342 15.44 11.59 1.11
N GLU A 343 14.93 11.93 2.30
CA GLU A 343 13.49 12.11 2.52
C GLU A 343 13.06 13.54 2.14
N ILE A 344 12.00 13.65 1.34
CA ILE A 344 11.39 14.95 1.01
C ILE A 344 10.46 15.34 2.16
N GLN A 345 10.96 16.17 3.10
CA GLN A 345 10.31 16.41 4.39
C GLN A 345 8.87 16.93 4.27
N ASP A 346 8.62 17.88 3.37
CA ASP A 346 7.29 18.47 3.13
C ASP A 346 6.26 17.47 2.56
N ARG A 347 6.73 16.28 2.12
CA ARG A 347 5.87 15.22 1.60
C ARG A 347 5.48 14.21 2.66
N ARG A 348 6.01 14.27 3.89
CA ARG A 348 5.60 13.38 4.98
C ARG A 348 4.22 13.75 5.52
N LEU A 349 3.30 12.79 5.54
CA LEU A 349 1.96 12.92 6.12
C LEU A 349 1.70 11.85 7.19
N TYR A 350 0.91 12.23 8.20
CA TYR A 350 0.47 11.37 9.29
C TYR A 350 -1.05 11.23 9.25
N PHE A 351 -1.54 10.01 9.47
CA PHE A 351 -2.96 9.67 9.47
C PHE A 351 -3.29 8.79 10.67
N ASP A 352 -4.52 8.88 11.13
CA ASP A 352 -5.05 8.02 12.20
C ASP A 352 -5.99 6.92 11.66
N ASP A 353 -6.31 6.97 10.36
CA ASP A 353 -7.04 5.95 9.62
C ASP A 353 -6.21 5.35 8.46
N GLU A 354 -6.40 4.06 8.18
CA GLU A 354 -5.67 3.36 7.11
C GLU A 354 -6.21 3.71 5.72
N ASP A 355 -7.54 3.80 5.58
CA ASP A 355 -8.18 3.90 4.27
C ASP A 355 -8.02 5.32 3.71
N GLU A 356 -8.11 6.36 4.55
CA GLU A 356 -7.73 7.74 4.18
C GLU A 356 -6.25 7.86 3.75
N MET A 357 -5.33 7.19 4.45
CA MET A 357 -3.92 7.14 4.06
C MET A 357 -3.73 6.41 2.73
N MET A 358 -4.48 5.33 2.50
CA MET A 358 -4.46 4.58 1.24
C MET A 358 -4.99 5.40 0.05
N LYS A 359 -5.94 6.31 0.25
CA LYS A 359 -6.41 7.25 -0.78
C LYS A 359 -5.27 8.15 -1.25
N VAL A 360 -4.63 8.87 -0.33
CA VAL A 360 -3.51 9.78 -0.63
C VAL A 360 -2.31 9.03 -1.21
N TYR A 361 -2.03 7.81 -0.72
CA TYR A 361 -0.97 6.96 -1.29
C TYR A 361 -1.26 6.56 -2.75
N ALA A 362 -2.48 6.10 -3.06
CA ALA A 362 -2.85 5.74 -4.44
C ALA A 362 -2.88 6.95 -5.38
N ALA A 363 -3.34 8.12 -4.89
CA ALA A 363 -3.26 9.38 -5.61
C ALA A 363 -1.82 9.75 -5.97
N ARG A 364 -0.88 9.69 -5.02
CA ARG A 364 0.56 9.94 -5.24
C ARG A 364 1.19 8.97 -6.23
N GLN A 365 0.95 7.67 -6.07
CA GLN A 365 1.47 6.67 -7.00
C GLN A 365 0.93 6.88 -8.42
N THR A 366 -0.34 7.29 -8.56
CA THR A 366 -0.96 7.56 -9.86
C THR A 366 -0.45 8.86 -10.49
N THR A 367 -0.22 9.90 -9.69
CA THR A 367 0.39 11.16 -10.16
C THR A 367 1.83 10.91 -10.64
N THR A 368 2.62 10.10 -9.94
CA THR A 368 3.93 9.63 -10.43
C THR A 368 3.83 8.80 -11.71
N LEU A 369 2.80 7.94 -11.86
CA LEU A 369 2.54 7.23 -13.12
C LEU A 369 2.25 8.20 -14.28
N PHE A 370 1.51 9.28 -14.02
CA PHE A 370 1.28 10.31 -15.04
C PHE A 370 2.56 11.10 -15.38
N GLN A 371 3.44 11.38 -14.42
CA GLN A 371 4.75 11.97 -14.70
C GLN A 371 5.65 11.04 -15.53
N LEU A 372 5.63 9.73 -15.26
CA LEU A 372 6.35 8.73 -16.07
C LEU A 372 5.91 8.73 -17.54
N LEU A 373 4.62 8.93 -17.81
CA LEU A 373 4.07 8.97 -19.16
C LEU A 373 4.49 10.20 -19.97
N LEU A 374 4.94 11.29 -19.32
CA LEU A 374 5.38 12.50 -20.00
C LEU A 374 6.82 12.41 -20.54
N TRP A 375 7.58 11.36 -20.21
CA TRP A 375 8.89 11.10 -20.82
C TRP A 375 8.72 10.62 -22.28
N PRO A 376 9.46 11.15 -23.28
CA PRO A 376 10.68 11.94 -23.17
C PRO A 376 10.49 13.46 -23.31
N ASP A 377 9.27 13.97 -23.14
CA ASP A 377 8.94 15.38 -23.36
C ASP A 377 9.25 16.28 -22.13
N THR A 378 9.89 15.72 -21.11
CA THR A 378 10.28 16.39 -19.85
C THR A 378 11.80 16.55 -19.76
N THR A 379 12.27 17.60 -19.10
CA THR A 379 13.71 17.88 -18.87
C THR A 379 14.42 16.81 -18.06
N ILE A 380 13.68 15.96 -17.36
CA ILE A 380 14.15 14.93 -16.44
C ILE A 380 13.26 13.70 -16.59
N LYS A 381 13.88 12.52 -16.60
CA LYS A 381 13.21 11.21 -16.53
C LYS A 381 12.90 10.88 -15.07
N ILE A 382 11.65 10.51 -14.80
CA ILE A 382 11.25 9.98 -13.50
C ILE A 382 11.63 8.49 -13.43
N ILE A 383 12.23 8.05 -12.31
CA ILE A 383 12.50 6.65 -12.00
C ILE A 383 11.66 6.25 -10.78
N CYS A 384 10.51 5.61 -11.01
CA CYS A 384 9.66 5.14 -9.92
C CYS A 384 10.14 3.79 -9.38
N LEU A 385 10.50 3.74 -8.10
CA LEU A 385 10.91 2.50 -7.43
C LEU A 385 9.71 1.65 -6.96
N ASN A 386 8.53 2.26 -6.84
CA ASN A 386 7.29 1.52 -6.59
C ASN A 386 6.78 0.89 -7.89
N LEU A 387 7.09 -0.39 -8.07
CA LEU A 387 6.67 -1.14 -9.26
C LEU A 387 5.15 -1.36 -9.30
N ASP A 388 4.57 -1.81 -8.19
CA ASP A 388 3.11 -1.90 -8.01
C ASP A 388 2.52 -0.50 -7.71
N ILE A 389 1.97 0.15 -8.72
CA ILE A 389 1.18 1.38 -8.61
C ILE A 389 -0.25 1.00 -8.25
N ASN A 390 -0.77 1.43 -7.09
CA ASN A 390 -2.19 1.29 -6.76
C ASN A 390 -3.01 2.36 -7.50
N LEU A 391 -4.12 1.94 -8.11
CA LEU A 391 -5.04 2.86 -8.76
C LEU A 391 -5.96 3.54 -7.74
N PRO A 392 -6.34 4.81 -7.95
CA PRO A 392 -6.96 5.66 -6.94
C PRO A 392 -8.49 5.49 -6.98
N ASN A 393 -8.99 4.26 -7.05
CA ASN A 393 -10.41 3.97 -7.23
C ASN A 393 -11.22 4.42 -5.99
N GLY A 394 -11.86 5.59 -6.11
CA GLY A 394 -12.54 6.31 -5.01
C GLY A 394 -11.82 7.60 -4.63
N ALA A 395 -10.48 7.57 -4.60
CA ALA A 395 -9.60 8.69 -4.29
C ALA A 395 -9.44 9.72 -5.42
N TYR A 396 -10.53 10.09 -6.11
CA TYR A 396 -10.47 11.00 -7.26
C TYR A 396 -10.25 12.46 -6.83
N LYS A 397 -10.70 12.81 -5.63
CA LYS A 397 -10.43 14.12 -5.02
C LYS A 397 -8.95 14.26 -4.67
N GLU A 398 -8.41 13.29 -3.95
CA GLU A 398 -7.00 13.25 -3.52
C GLU A 398 -6.08 13.18 -4.74
N LEU A 399 -6.49 12.52 -5.83
CA LEU A 399 -5.77 12.55 -7.10
C LEU A 399 -5.72 13.96 -7.71
N VAL A 400 -6.84 14.69 -7.74
CA VAL A 400 -6.86 16.07 -8.28
C VAL A 400 -6.02 17.01 -7.41
N GLU A 401 -6.14 16.93 -6.08
CA GLU A 401 -5.33 17.73 -5.14
C GLU A 401 -3.81 17.45 -5.28
N GLU A 402 -3.44 16.19 -5.49
CA GLU A 402 -2.05 15.77 -5.69
C GLU A 402 -1.51 16.13 -7.08
N MET A 403 -2.32 16.02 -8.14
CA MET A 403 -1.97 16.50 -9.48
C MET A 403 -1.78 18.03 -9.50
N ASP A 404 -2.66 18.77 -8.82
CA ASP A 404 -2.56 20.23 -8.67
C ASP A 404 -1.27 20.64 -7.96
N LEU A 405 -0.89 19.93 -6.90
CA LEU A 405 0.38 20.14 -6.18
C LEU A 405 1.60 19.84 -7.07
N CYS A 406 1.51 18.89 -7.99
CA CYS A 406 2.54 18.60 -8.99
C CYS A 406 2.44 19.47 -10.27
N GLY A 407 1.51 20.43 -10.35
CA GLY A 407 1.32 21.28 -11.52
C GLY A 407 0.86 20.54 -12.77
N LEU A 408 0.14 19.44 -12.63
CA LEU A 408 -0.33 18.57 -13.71
C LEU A 408 -1.84 18.70 -13.97
N GLU A 409 -2.25 18.44 -15.21
CA GLU A 409 -3.66 18.39 -15.59
C GLU A 409 -3.94 17.22 -16.54
N LEU A 410 -5.09 16.56 -16.34
CA LEU A 410 -5.67 15.58 -17.25
C LEU A 410 -7.05 16.09 -17.70
N LYS A 411 -7.24 16.32 -19.00
CA LYS A 411 -8.50 16.78 -19.59
C LYS A 411 -8.76 16.21 -20.98
N ILE A 412 -10.01 16.21 -21.41
CA ILE A 412 -10.37 15.99 -22.81
C ILE A 412 -10.00 17.26 -23.58
N HIS A 413 -9.09 17.18 -24.54
CA HIS A 413 -8.80 18.28 -25.46
C HIS A 413 -9.90 18.41 -26.50
N ASP A 414 -10.23 17.31 -27.17
CA ASP A 414 -11.24 17.29 -28.24
C ASP A 414 -12.02 15.96 -28.27
N LYS A 415 -13.17 15.97 -28.94
CA LYS A 415 -14.00 14.79 -29.16
C LYS A 415 -14.07 14.44 -30.65
N LEU A 416 -13.54 13.28 -30.97
CA LEU A 416 -13.44 12.79 -32.33
C LEU A 416 -14.78 12.21 -32.82
N SER A 417 -15.04 12.34 -34.13
CA SER A 417 -16.01 11.49 -34.81
C SER A 417 -15.38 10.14 -35.15
N PRO A 418 -16.16 9.07 -35.34
CA PRO A 418 -15.62 7.77 -35.79
C PRO A 418 -14.84 7.87 -37.11
N SER A 419 -15.27 8.75 -38.03
CA SER A 419 -14.57 9.00 -39.30
C SER A 419 -13.27 9.79 -39.13
N ALA A 420 -13.21 10.74 -38.19
CA ALA A 420 -11.96 11.43 -37.86
C ALA A 420 -10.97 10.47 -37.19
N ALA A 421 -11.41 9.69 -36.20
CA ALA A 421 -10.57 8.70 -35.52
C ALA A 421 -10.01 7.64 -36.48
N ALA A 422 -10.82 7.18 -37.45
CA ALA A 422 -10.38 6.23 -38.49
C ALA A 422 -9.47 6.85 -39.57
N ALA A 423 -9.31 8.18 -39.59
CA ALA A 423 -8.42 8.90 -40.50
C ALA A 423 -7.13 9.38 -39.82
N ILE A 424 -6.94 9.09 -38.53
CA ILE A 424 -5.67 9.34 -37.83
C ILE A 424 -4.70 8.23 -38.23
N ASP A 425 -3.62 8.61 -38.91
CA ASP A 425 -2.49 7.74 -39.19
C ASP A 425 -1.56 7.76 -37.96
N LEU A 426 -1.75 6.79 -37.06
CA LEU A 426 -0.86 6.60 -35.91
C LEU A 426 0.45 5.99 -36.37
N GLU A 427 1.58 6.50 -35.84
CA GLU A 427 2.86 5.85 -36.10
C GLU A 427 2.86 4.41 -35.61
N ALA A 428 3.60 3.51 -36.28
CA ALA A 428 3.70 2.10 -35.89
C ALA A 428 4.29 1.88 -34.47
N GLY A 429 4.88 2.92 -33.86
CA GLY A 429 5.32 2.93 -32.46
C GLY A 429 4.25 3.34 -31.44
N GLU A 430 3.10 3.86 -31.89
CA GLU A 430 1.99 4.37 -31.07
C GLU A 430 0.75 3.44 -31.10
N GLN A 431 0.92 2.20 -31.57
CA GLN A 431 -0.08 1.15 -31.53
C GLN A 431 0.42 -0.07 -30.75
N ILE A 432 -0.50 -0.83 -30.14
CA ILE A 432 -0.17 -2.17 -29.63
C ILE A 432 0.10 -3.08 -30.84
N PRO A 433 1.23 -3.81 -30.90
CA PRO A 433 1.56 -4.70 -32.01
C PRO A 433 0.73 -5.99 -31.94
N TYR A 434 -0.55 -5.88 -32.32
CA TYR A 434 -1.44 -7.02 -32.38
C TYR A 434 -0.98 -7.98 -33.49
N LEU A 435 -0.65 -9.21 -33.11
CA LEU A 435 -0.43 -10.30 -34.05
C LEU A 435 -1.70 -10.56 -34.89
N LEU A 436 -2.87 -10.33 -34.27
CA LEU A 436 -4.17 -10.71 -34.82
C LEU A 436 -5.30 -10.01 -34.04
N HIS A 437 -6.19 -9.27 -34.71
CA HIS A 437 -7.34 -8.61 -34.07
C HIS A 437 -8.55 -9.54 -33.86
N ALA A 438 -9.28 -9.32 -32.76
CA ALA A 438 -10.53 -10.02 -32.51
C ALA A 438 -11.56 -9.72 -33.62
N LYS A 439 -12.23 -10.76 -34.12
CA LYS A 439 -13.39 -10.60 -35.03
C LYS A 439 -14.60 -10.15 -34.22
N HIS A 440 -15.54 -9.47 -34.87
CA HIS A 440 -16.79 -9.03 -34.23
C HIS A 440 -17.51 -10.22 -33.57
N ARG A 441 -17.83 -10.10 -32.27
CA ARG A 441 -18.45 -11.14 -31.41
C ARG A 441 -17.64 -12.43 -31.25
N GLU A 442 -16.34 -12.45 -31.61
CA GLU A 442 -15.45 -13.55 -31.27
C GLU A 442 -15.25 -13.62 -29.74
N ASN A 443 -15.14 -14.83 -29.19
CA ASN A 443 -14.82 -15.02 -27.76
C ASN A 443 -13.33 -15.35 -27.57
N ILE A 444 -12.82 -15.17 -26.34
CA ILE A 444 -11.40 -15.39 -26.00
C ILE A 444 -10.91 -16.78 -26.41
N GLY A 445 -11.72 -17.83 -26.22
CA GLY A 445 -11.34 -19.20 -26.59
C GLY A 445 -11.21 -19.40 -28.11
N ALA A 446 -12.14 -18.84 -28.88
CA ALA A 446 -12.09 -18.85 -30.34
C ALA A 446 -10.89 -18.06 -30.88
N LEU A 447 -10.65 -16.85 -30.35
CA LEU A 447 -9.52 -16.00 -30.70
C LEU A 447 -8.18 -16.70 -30.41
N LEU A 448 -7.98 -17.26 -29.21
CA LEU A 448 -6.77 -18.02 -28.88
C LEU A 448 -6.58 -19.26 -29.76
N THR A 449 -7.67 -19.97 -30.08
CA THR A 449 -7.62 -21.15 -30.97
C THR A 449 -7.24 -20.76 -32.39
N ARG A 450 -7.73 -19.61 -32.88
CA ARG A 450 -7.37 -19.05 -34.18
C ARG A 450 -5.91 -18.60 -34.20
N GLY A 451 -5.49 -17.86 -33.17
CA GLY A 451 -4.12 -17.44 -32.93
C GLY A 451 -3.09 -18.56 -33.01
N ARG A 452 -3.32 -19.65 -32.28
CA ARG A 452 -2.42 -20.83 -32.25
C ARG A 452 -2.39 -21.64 -33.55
N LYS A 453 -3.31 -21.39 -34.49
CA LYS A 453 -3.32 -22.01 -35.83
C LYS A 453 -2.63 -21.12 -36.86
N GLU A 454 -2.89 -19.82 -36.80
CA GLU A 454 -2.36 -18.82 -37.74
C GLU A 454 -0.91 -18.41 -37.39
N ASN A 455 -0.52 -18.46 -36.10
CA ASN A 455 0.81 -18.11 -35.61
C ASN A 455 1.51 -19.33 -34.98
N LYS A 456 2.84 -19.42 -35.19
CA LYS A 456 3.70 -20.45 -34.59
C LYS A 456 4.22 -20.09 -33.19
N GLU A 457 4.02 -18.83 -32.78
CA GLU A 457 4.49 -18.28 -31.51
C GLU A 457 3.48 -18.55 -30.39
N LYS A 458 3.92 -18.36 -29.13
CA LYS A 458 3.03 -18.38 -27.98
C LYS A 458 2.26 -17.06 -27.93
N VAL A 459 0.93 -17.15 -27.78
CA VAL A 459 0.04 -15.98 -27.84
C VAL A 459 -0.80 -15.83 -26.58
N ALA A 460 -1.00 -14.57 -26.18
CA ALA A 460 -1.95 -14.15 -25.15
C ALA A 460 -3.03 -13.27 -25.78
N ALA A 461 -4.26 -13.39 -25.32
CA ALA A 461 -5.37 -12.52 -25.72
C ALA A 461 -5.52 -11.37 -24.73
N LEU A 462 -5.58 -10.14 -25.24
CA LEU A 462 -6.00 -8.96 -24.48
C LEU A 462 -7.52 -8.81 -24.60
N TYR A 463 -8.19 -8.45 -23.50
CA TYR A 463 -9.63 -8.25 -23.45
C TYR A 463 -10.02 -7.14 -22.49
N PHE A 464 -11.25 -6.64 -22.66
CA PHE A 464 -11.96 -5.89 -21.65
C PHE A 464 -13.07 -6.74 -21.04
N VAL A 465 -13.23 -6.66 -19.71
CA VAL A 465 -14.50 -6.91 -19.04
C VAL A 465 -15.27 -5.60 -18.98
N SER A 466 -16.50 -5.59 -19.50
CA SER A 466 -17.27 -4.36 -19.61
C SER A 466 -18.77 -4.56 -19.40
N ASN A 467 -19.40 -3.57 -18.77
CA ASN A 467 -20.85 -3.30 -18.80
C ASN A 467 -21.07 -1.78 -18.56
N PRO A 468 -22.30 -1.26 -18.41
CA PRO A 468 -22.54 0.16 -18.17
C PRO A 468 -21.84 0.75 -16.95
N HIS A 469 -21.55 -0.07 -15.93
CA HIS A 469 -21.06 0.39 -14.62
C HIS A 469 -19.58 0.12 -14.39
N ILE A 470 -18.97 -0.82 -15.11
CA ILE A 470 -17.55 -1.18 -14.95
C ILE A 470 -16.80 -1.33 -16.26
N ILE A 471 -15.52 -1.01 -16.20
CA ILE A 471 -14.52 -1.34 -17.20
C ILE A 471 -13.30 -1.94 -16.50
N TYR A 472 -12.79 -3.02 -17.05
CA TYR A 472 -11.58 -3.69 -16.59
C TYR A 472 -10.83 -4.20 -17.81
N ALA A 473 -9.54 -3.90 -17.92
CA ALA A 473 -8.67 -4.52 -18.91
C ALA A 473 -7.96 -5.74 -18.31
N GLY A 474 -7.66 -6.75 -19.12
CA GLY A 474 -6.88 -7.92 -18.69
C GLY A 474 -6.30 -8.76 -19.84
N GLN A 475 -5.43 -9.72 -19.52
CA GLN A 475 -4.90 -10.72 -20.46
C GLN A 475 -5.27 -12.18 -20.12
N ALA A 476 -5.29 -13.03 -21.15
CA ALA A 476 -5.66 -14.44 -21.06
C ALA A 476 -4.73 -15.35 -21.88
N LEU A 477 -4.27 -16.44 -21.26
CA LEU A 477 -3.59 -17.57 -21.93
C LEU A 477 -4.54 -18.72 -22.29
N ASN A 478 -5.76 -18.70 -21.76
CA ASN A 478 -6.81 -19.71 -21.96
C ASN A 478 -8.20 -19.07 -21.82
N SER A 479 -9.25 -19.80 -22.18
CA SER A 479 -10.64 -19.30 -22.15
C SER A 479 -11.22 -19.04 -20.76
N ASN A 480 -10.63 -19.59 -19.69
CA ASN A 480 -11.27 -19.75 -18.39
C ASN A 480 -10.88 -18.61 -17.42
N VAL A 481 -11.00 -17.36 -17.88
CA VAL A 481 -10.78 -16.16 -17.06
C VAL A 481 -11.90 -15.96 -16.03
N HIS A 482 -11.56 -15.42 -14.85
CA HIS A 482 -12.52 -15.10 -13.79
C HIS A 482 -13.43 -16.29 -13.37
N THR A 483 -12.87 -17.51 -13.29
CA THR A 483 -13.64 -18.76 -13.04
C THR A 483 -13.50 -19.36 -11.64
N LYS A 484 -12.48 -18.97 -10.85
CA LYS A 484 -12.22 -19.49 -9.49
C LYS A 484 -12.35 -18.37 -8.47
N ASN A 485 -12.96 -18.62 -7.31
CA ASN A 485 -13.06 -17.67 -6.17
C ASN A 485 -11.69 -17.28 -5.58
N LEU A 486 -10.94 -16.50 -6.35
CA LEU A 486 -9.74 -15.80 -5.95
C LEU A 486 -10.19 -14.48 -5.32
N TYR A 487 -10.08 -14.37 -4.00
CA TYR A 487 -10.50 -13.18 -3.23
C TYR A 487 -9.81 -11.86 -3.64
N GLY A 488 -8.83 -11.90 -4.55
CA GLY A 488 -8.17 -10.73 -5.14
C GLY A 488 -8.56 -10.39 -6.59
N ASP A 489 -9.46 -11.14 -7.23
CA ASP A 489 -9.91 -10.88 -8.61
C ASP A 489 -11.03 -9.81 -8.62
N PRO A 490 -10.80 -8.60 -9.15
CA PRO A 490 -11.77 -7.50 -9.09
C PRO A 490 -13.08 -7.80 -9.82
N VAL A 491 -13.03 -8.59 -10.90
CA VAL A 491 -14.20 -8.93 -11.72
C VAL A 491 -15.10 -9.91 -10.95
N LEU A 492 -14.51 -10.84 -10.20
CA LEU A 492 -15.25 -11.74 -9.32
C LEU A 492 -15.79 -11.04 -8.07
N VAL A 493 -15.02 -10.12 -7.47
CA VAL A 493 -15.52 -9.31 -6.36
C VAL A 493 -16.68 -8.42 -6.83
N TYR A 494 -16.62 -7.85 -8.04
CA TYR A 494 -17.76 -7.18 -8.67
C TYR A 494 -18.95 -8.12 -8.89
N LYS A 495 -18.74 -9.28 -9.52
CA LYS A 495 -19.80 -10.24 -9.82
C LYS A 495 -20.58 -10.67 -8.57
N THR A 496 -19.87 -10.85 -7.46
CA THR A 496 -20.46 -11.25 -6.16
C THR A 496 -21.16 -10.10 -5.43
N ASN A 497 -20.67 -8.86 -5.54
CA ASN A 497 -21.11 -7.72 -4.71
C ASN A 497 -21.81 -6.60 -5.49
N LYS A 498 -22.08 -6.77 -6.80
CA LYS A 498 -22.81 -5.77 -7.59
C LYS A 498 -24.28 -5.68 -7.13
N PRO A 499 -24.89 -4.48 -7.18
CA PRO A 499 -26.34 -4.33 -7.09
C PRO A 499 -27.08 -5.24 -8.08
N SER A 500 -28.25 -5.75 -7.68
CA SER A 500 -29.12 -6.58 -8.54
C SER A 500 -29.61 -5.85 -9.80
N THR A 501 -29.58 -4.52 -9.81
CA THR A 501 -29.89 -3.67 -10.96
C THR A 501 -28.78 -3.60 -12.00
N HIS A 502 -27.54 -4.00 -11.67
CA HIS A 502 -26.43 -4.01 -12.63
C HIS A 502 -26.51 -5.24 -13.54
N PRO A 503 -26.43 -5.10 -14.87
CA PRO A 503 -26.41 -6.24 -15.80
C PRO A 503 -25.16 -7.11 -15.60
N GLU A 504 -25.16 -8.31 -16.19
CA GLU A 504 -23.94 -9.12 -16.28
C GLU A 504 -22.86 -8.41 -17.12
N HIS A 505 -21.60 -8.72 -16.81
CA HIS A 505 -20.47 -8.21 -17.57
C HIS A 505 -20.18 -9.07 -18.79
N LYS A 506 -19.66 -8.46 -19.85
CA LYS A 506 -19.20 -9.16 -21.05
C LYS A 506 -17.68 -9.17 -21.12
N LEU A 507 -17.14 -10.28 -21.61
CA LEU A 507 -15.74 -10.45 -22.00
C LEU A 507 -15.60 -10.11 -23.49
N VAL A 508 -14.98 -8.96 -23.78
CA VAL A 508 -14.76 -8.47 -25.14
C VAL A 508 -13.27 -8.58 -25.47
N PRO A 509 -12.84 -9.59 -26.24
CA PRO A 509 -11.45 -9.66 -26.69
C PRO A 509 -11.14 -8.52 -27.66
N VAL A 510 -9.92 -8.01 -27.59
CA VAL A 510 -9.41 -6.92 -28.45
C VAL A 510 -8.49 -7.48 -29.54
N GLY A 511 -7.58 -8.37 -29.16
CA GLY A 511 -6.62 -8.99 -30.07
C GLY A 511 -5.59 -9.86 -29.36
N LEU A 512 -4.68 -10.43 -30.13
CA LEU A 512 -3.58 -11.26 -29.67
C LEU A 512 -2.25 -10.52 -29.69
N VAL A 513 -1.43 -10.80 -28.70
CA VAL A 513 -0.04 -10.35 -28.58
C VAL A 513 0.84 -11.55 -28.21
N ARG A 514 2.16 -11.38 -28.28
CA ARG A 514 3.12 -12.39 -27.81
C ARG A 514 2.93 -12.67 -26.30
N GLU A 515 3.07 -13.93 -25.90
CA GLU A 515 2.84 -14.35 -24.51
C GLU A 515 3.76 -13.61 -23.53
N GLU A 516 5.03 -13.41 -23.89
CA GLU A 516 6.05 -12.74 -23.10
C GLU A 516 5.76 -11.24 -22.89
N GLU A 517 5.11 -10.57 -23.84
CA GLU A 517 4.79 -9.13 -23.77
C GLU A 517 3.42 -8.83 -23.14
N ARG A 518 2.60 -9.86 -22.86
CA ARG A 518 1.19 -9.70 -22.45
C ARG A 518 0.98 -8.71 -21.30
N TYR A 519 1.87 -8.70 -20.31
CA TYR A 519 1.78 -7.81 -19.15
C TYR A 519 2.13 -6.36 -19.51
N LYS A 520 3.00 -6.14 -20.51
CA LYS A 520 3.27 -4.80 -21.04
C LYS A 520 2.00 -4.23 -21.66
N TRP A 521 1.37 -4.99 -22.56
CA TRP A 521 0.20 -4.50 -23.28
C TRP A 521 -1.07 -4.43 -22.40
N GLU A 522 -1.21 -5.35 -21.43
CA GLU A 522 -2.22 -5.26 -20.37
C GLU A 522 -2.07 -3.97 -19.52
N CYS A 523 -0.83 -3.60 -19.14
CA CYS A 523 -0.54 -2.36 -18.41
C CYS A 523 -1.06 -1.11 -19.14
N HIS A 524 -0.83 -1.00 -20.45
CA HIS A 524 -1.31 0.14 -21.25
C HIS A 524 -2.85 0.20 -21.29
N LEU A 525 -3.53 -0.94 -21.40
CA LEU A 525 -4.99 -1.00 -21.37
C LEU A 525 -5.57 -0.68 -19.97
N HIS A 526 -4.86 -1.01 -18.87
CA HIS A 526 -5.24 -0.56 -17.52
C HIS A 526 -5.20 0.98 -17.42
N ILE A 527 -4.19 1.64 -18.00
CA ILE A 527 -4.09 3.12 -18.03
C ILE A 527 -5.26 3.72 -18.83
N CYS A 528 -5.59 3.14 -19.99
CA CYS A 528 -6.75 3.57 -20.79
C CYS A 528 -8.07 3.44 -20.01
N ALA A 529 -8.28 2.32 -19.31
CA ALA A 529 -9.47 2.09 -18.48
C ALA A 529 -9.56 3.09 -17.31
N LEU A 530 -8.42 3.44 -16.68
CA LEU A 530 -8.34 4.47 -15.65
C LEU A 530 -8.73 5.85 -16.19
N ILE A 531 -8.09 6.31 -17.27
CA ILE A 531 -8.37 7.62 -17.89
C ILE A 531 -9.84 7.71 -18.31
N ALA A 532 -10.39 6.65 -18.91
CA ALA A 532 -11.80 6.60 -19.30
C ALA A 532 -12.76 6.75 -18.10
N SER A 533 -12.39 6.20 -16.94
CA SER A 533 -13.14 6.33 -15.69
C SER A 533 -13.04 7.74 -15.10
N LEU A 534 -11.83 8.31 -15.02
CA LEU A 534 -11.54 9.65 -14.48
C LEU A 534 -12.24 10.75 -15.28
N LEU A 535 -12.19 10.68 -16.62
CA LEU A 535 -12.79 11.67 -17.53
C LEU A 535 -14.27 11.39 -17.83
N LYS A 536 -14.88 10.38 -17.18
CA LYS A 536 -16.29 10.02 -17.32
C LYS A 536 -16.68 9.86 -18.80
N LEU A 537 -15.89 9.04 -19.50
CA LEU A 537 -16.15 8.70 -20.90
C LEU A 537 -17.34 7.75 -21.01
N LYS A 538 -17.96 7.69 -22.18
CA LYS A 538 -19.02 6.70 -22.44
C LYS A 538 -18.41 5.32 -22.61
N ASN A 539 -19.16 4.27 -22.30
CA ASN A 539 -18.73 2.92 -22.63
C ASN A 539 -18.70 2.71 -24.15
N CYS A 540 -17.51 2.77 -24.75
CA CYS A 540 -17.28 2.51 -26.17
C CYS A 540 -16.88 1.05 -26.47
N ILE A 541 -16.79 0.18 -25.44
CA ILE A 541 -16.39 -1.24 -25.59
C ILE A 541 -17.59 -2.13 -25.92
N THR A 542 -18.77 -1.81 -25.36
CA THR A 542 -20.03 -2.56 -25.59
C THR A 542 -21.20 -1.62 -25.93
N PRO A 543 -21.06 -0.69 -26.89
CA PRO A 543 -22.04 0.38 -27.10
C PRO A 543 -23.41 -0.14 -27.58
N ASP A 544 -23.43 -1.17 -28.42
CA ASP A 544 -24.66 -1.74 -28.99
C ASP A 544 -25.46 -2.61 -27.98
N ASP A 545 -24.82 -3.01 -26.88
CA ASP A 545 -25.39 -3.97 -25.92
C ASP A 545 -26.25 -3.30 -24.85
N PHE A 546 -26.15 -1.98 -24.69
CA PHE A 546 -26.78 -1.24 -23.59
C PHE A 546 -27.35 0.09 -24.08
N SER A 547 -28.66 0.27 -23.94
CA SER A 547 -29.38 1.48 -24.39
C SER A 547 -29.12 2.73 -23.52
N ALA A 548 -28.58 2.55 -22.30
CA ALA A 548 -28.33 3.64 -21.36
C ALA A 548 -26.93 4.24 -21.54
N GLN A 549 -26.87 5.58 -21.70
CA GLN A 549 -25.60 6.30 -21.63
C GLN A 549 -25.01 6.15 -20.22
N SER A 550 -23.79 5.63 -20.14
CA SER A 550 -23.18 5.23 -18.88
C SER A 550 -21.68 5.43 -18.89
N HIS A 551 -21.11 5.55 -17.69
CA HIS A 551 -19.74 6.02 -17.46
C HIS A 551 -19.01 5.04 -16.54
N PRO A 552 -18.52 3.92 -17.10
CA PRO A 552 -18.05 2.79 -16.32
C PRO A 552 -16.89 3.18 -15.40
N LEU A 553 -16.88 2.60 -14.20
CA LEU A 553 -15.79 2.70 -13.24
C LEU A 553 -14.66 1.74 -13.61
N CYS A 554 -13.42 2.23 -13.59
CA CYS A 554 -12.26 1.34 -13.63
C CYS A 554 -12.25 0.48 -12.35
N ILE A 555 -12.16 -0.85 -12.50
CA ILE A 555 -11.99 -1.76 -11.36
C ILE A 555 -10.64 -2.49 -11.37
N ASN A 556 -9.75 -2.20 -12.31
CA ASN A 556 -8.33 -2.55 -12.20
C ASN A 556 -7.80 -1.92 -10.89
N LYS A 557 -7.03 -2.68 -10.11
CA LYS A 557 -6.56 -2.24 -8.78
C LYS A 557 -5.13 -1.73 -8.78
N LYS A 558 -4.31 -2.29 -9.66
CA LYS A 558 -2.88 -2.05 -9.74
C LYS A 558 -2.39 -2.05 -11.18
N ILE A 559 -1.27 -1.37 -11.39
CA ILE A 559 -0.49 -1.35 -12.63
C ILE A 559 0.97 -1.59 -12.26
N ASN A 560 1.74 -2.23 -13.15
CA ASN A 560 3.18 -2.39 -12.97
C ASN A 560 3.94 -1.35 -13.81
N SER A 561 4.66 -0.44 -13.15
CA SER A 561 5.36 0.69 -13.79
C SER A 561 6.60 0.29 -14.60
N SER A 562 7.16 -0.93 -14.43
CA SER A 562 8.32 -1.37 -15.23
C SER A 562 8.03 -1.58 -16.72
N TYR A 563 6.74 -1.61 -17.08
CA TYR A 563 6.23 -1.70 -18.44
C TYR A 563 5.94 -0.34 -19.09
N VAL A 564 6.11 0.77 -18.35
CA VAL A 564 6.02 2.13 -18.87
C VAL A 564 7.39 2.51 -19.45
N ASP A 565 7.39 3.06 -20.66
CA ASP A 565 8.57 3.49 -21.40
C ASP A 565 8.27 4.75 -22.25
N LYS A 566 9.27 5.25 -22.98
CA LYS A 566 9.18 6.48 -23.80
C LYS A 566 8.15 6.44 -24.95
N LYS A 567 7.52 5.29 -25.22
CA LYS A 567 6.41 5.14 -26.20
C LYS A 567 5.04 4.97 -25.54
N SER A 568 4.99 4.73 -24.23
CA SER A 568 3.76 4.33 -23.54
C SER A 568 2.64 5.36 -23.62
N TRP A 569 2.95 6.66 -23.58
CA TRP A 569 1.92 7.68 -23.73
C TRP A 569 1.36 7.74 -25.15
N GLY A 570 2.18 7.65 -26.20
CA GLY A 570 1.70 7.58 -27.59
C GLY A 570 0.74 6.40 -27.79
N ILE A 571 1.09 5.22 -27.25
CA ILE A 571 0.25 4.02 -27.30
C ILE A 571 -1.07 4.20 -26.53
N VAL A 572 -1.03 4.77 -25.31
CA VAL A 572 -2.24 5.06 -24.52
C VAL A 572 -3.12 6.07 -25.26
N HIS A 573 -2.53 7.16 -25.75
CA HIS A 573 -3.21 8.26 -26.44
C HIS A 573 -3.87 7.78 -27.75
N GLY A 574 -3.17 6.99 -28.57
CA GLY A 574 -3.72 6.35 -29.75
C GLY A 574 -4.94 5.47 -29.46
N ILE A 575 -4.89 4.67 -28.38
CA ILE A 575 -6.04 3.85 -27.94
C ILE A 575 -7.22 4.73 -27.47
N MET A 576 -6.96 5.85 -26.78
CA MET A 576 -8.01 6.80 -26.38
C MET A 576 -8.70 7.43 -27.61
N MET A 577 -7.93 7.78 -28.64
CA MET A 577 -8.48 8.31 -29.90
C MET A 577 -9.25 7.26 -30.69
N GLU A 578 -8.67 6.09 -30.95
CA GLU A 578 -9.30 5.03 -31.76
C GLU A 578 -10.53 4.38 -31.09
N LYS A 579 -10.44 4.06 -29.79
CA LYS A 579 -11.44 3.23 -29.10
C LYS A 579 -12.40 4.06 -28.26
N PHE A 580 -11.94 5.15 -27.66
CA PHE A 580 -12.77 6.00 -26.80
C PHE A 580 -13.25 7.28 -27.51
N LEU A 581 -12.77 7.54 -28.75
CA LEU A 581 -13.17 8.67 -29.60
C LEU A 581 -12.94 10.03 -28.93
N VAL A 582 -11.88 10.15 -28.16
CA VAL A 582 -11.46 11.39 -27.49
C VAL A 582 -9.98 11.63 -27.67
N ASP A 583 -9.65 12.90 -27.90
CA ASP A 583 -8.29 13.39 -27.78
C ASP A 583 -8.07 13.83 -26.33
N VAL A 584 -7.06 13.24 -25.66
CA VAL A 584 -6.78 13.46 -24.23
C VAL A 584 -5.50 14.25 -24.08
N TYR A 585 -5.58 15.34 -23.33
CA TYR A 585 -4.43 16.08 -22.82
C TYR A 585 -4.05 15.56 -21.44
N LEU A 586 -2.80 15.13 -21.30
CA LEU A 586 -2.08 15.01 -20.03
C LEU A 586 -0.85 15.91 -20.15
N GLY A 587 -0.56 16.75 -19.15
CA GLY A 587 0.57 17.67 -19.25
C GLY A 587 0.60 18.68 -18.09
N PRO A 588 1.42 19.74 -18.20
CA PRO A 588 1.43 20.82 -17.23
C PRO A 588 0.06 21.52 -17.19
N ARG A 589 -0.33 21.99 -16.00
CA ARG A 589 -1.56 22.76 -15.83
C ARG A 589 -1.46 24.07 -16.62
N THR A 590 -2.27 24.20 -17.67
CA THR A 590 -2.38 25.47 -18.40
C THR A 590 -3.05 26.51 -17.52
N SER A 591 -2.52 27.73 -17.46
CA SER A 591 -3.18 28.86 -16.82
C SER A 591 -4.56 29.07 -17.44
N ASP A 592 -5.61 29.10 -16.60
CA ASP A 592 -6.97 29.50 -16.98
C ASP A 592 -7.06 31.05 -17.05
#